data_AF-A0A9N9HUY7-F1
#
_entry.id   AF-A0A9N9HUY7-F1
#
_cell.length_a   1.000
_cell.length_b   1.000
_cell.length_c   1.000
_cell.angle_alpha   90.00
_cell.angle_beta   90.00
_cell.angle_gamma   90.00
#
_symmetry.space_group_name_H-M   'P 1'
#
loop_
_entity.id
_entity.type
_entity.pdbx_description
1 polymer ?
#
loop_
_entity_poly.entity_id
_entity_poly.type
_entity_poly.pdbx_seq_one_letter_code
_entity_poly.pdbx_strand_id
1 'polypeptide(L)'
;EGYLNSPTGNISYPNNITILNFVDFLLVPTLVYELEYPRTEKIRPWYVFEKAMAIFGTFFLLYINTEQYIIPALPNASTSFLNCTGLFAGRIVQIANVRSLLTRTLFQRFADREFYDDWWNSTTWEEFARKWNKPVHHFLLRHVYRFSIESYKLSKRDATFMTFFLSSLIHELVMVVVSKKIRMYLFFFQMLQLPLIAMSKLKVMKDNKWFGNAFFWFGLFLGPPLLGILYCREVFLE
;
A
#
# COMPACT_ATOMS: atom_id res chain seq x y z
N GLU A 1 16.41 3.48 -27.56
CA GLU A 1 16.17 4.90 -27.91
C GLU A 1 15.20 5.61 -26.96
N GLY A 2 14.09 5.00 -26.54
CA GLY A 2 13.09 5.66 -25.67
C GLY A 2 13.47 5.99 -24.20
N TYR A 3 14.69 5.69 -23.75
CA TYR A 3 15.16 6.04 -22.38
C TYR A 3 16.06 7.28 -22.34
N LEU A 4 16.50 7.78 -23.50
CA LEU A 4 17.40 8.93 -23.59
C LEU A 4 16.63 10.24 -23.73
N ASN A 5 15.39 10.17 -24.22
CA ASN A 5 14.52 11.31 -24.45
C ASN A 5 13.25 11.16 -23.63
N SER A 6 12.79 12.25 -23.02
CA SER A 6 11.47 12.33 -22.40
C SER A 6 10.37 12.05 -23.44
N PRO A 7 9.22 11.47 -23.03
CA PRO A 7 8.09 11.22 -23.94
C PRO A 7 7.59 12.48 -24.66
N THR A 8 7.73 13.62 -24.01
CA THR A 8 7.36 14.97 -24.47
C THR A 8 8.50 15.70 -25.18
N GLY A 9 9.72 15.15 -25.17
CA GLY A 9 10.89 15.68 -25.89
C GLY A 9 11.57 16.90 -25.25
N ASN A 10 11.09 17.40 -24.11
CA ASN A 10 11.60 18.62 -23.48
C ASN A 10 12.96 18.40 -22.78
N ILE A 11 13.14 17.22 -22.19
CA ILE A 11 14.33 16.86 -21.41
C ILE A 11 14.95 15.60 -22.01
N SER A 12 16.27 15.61 -22.18
CA SER A 12 17.05 14.47 -22.66
C SER A 12 18.27 14.25 -21.77
N TYR A 13 18.76 13.01 -21.75
CA TYR A 13 20.05 12.70 -21.16
C TYR A 13 21.18 13.36 -21.97
N PRO A 14 22.20 13.98 -21.35
CA PRO A 14 22.50 14.02 -19.90
C PRO A 14 21.95 15.27 -19.17
N ASN A 15 21.18 16.13 -19.84
CA ASN A 15 20.70 17.40 -19.28
C ASN A 15 19.77 17.23 -18.06
N ASN A 16 19.31 16.01 -17.79
CA ASN A 16 18.49 15.67 -16.63
C ASN A 16 19.31 15.44 -15.34
N ILE A 17 20.65 15.34 -15.38
CA ILE A 17 21.48 15.06 -14.19
C ILE A 17 21.79 16.36 -13.46
N THR A 18 20.82 16.86 -12.71
CA THR A 18 20.99 18.04 -11.85
C THR A 18 20.46 17.77 -10.44
N ILE A 19 20.99 18.48 -9.45
CA ILE A 19 20.49 18.41 -8.07
C ILE A 19 19.02 18.82 -8.01
N LEU A 20 18.60 19.78 -8.84
CA LEU A 20 17.21 20.23 -8.91
C LEU A 20 16.28 19.11 -9.37
N ASN A 21 16.66 18.34 -10.40
CA ASN A 21 15.87 17.20 -10.86
C ASN A 21 15.83 16.07 -9.83
N PHE A 22 16.90 15.89 -9.07
CA PHE A 22 16.93 14.92 -7.97
C PHE A 22 16.00 15.34 -6.82
N VAL A 23 16.04 16.61 -6.40
CA VAL A 23 15.12 17.15 -5.39
C VAL A 23 13.68 17.09 -5.88
N ASP A 24 13.43 17.40 -7.15
CA ASP A 24 12.10 17.28 -7.76
C ASP A 24 11.59 15.84 -7.68
N PHE A 25 12.43 14.85 -8.01
CA PHE A 25 12.09 13.43 -7.85
C PHE A 25 11.77 13.05 -6.40
N LEU A 26 12.57 13.51 -5.43
CA LEU A 26 12.32 13.23 -4.00
C LEU A 26 10.98 13.79 -3.50
N LEU A 27 10.51 14.87 -4.13
CA LEU A 27 9.23 15.48 -3.81
C LEU A 27 8.09 14.81 -4.58
N VAL A 28 8.28 14.33 -5.81
CA VAL A 28 7.18 13.68 -6.55
C VAL A 28 6.74 12.39 -5.84
N PRO A 29 5.43 12.12 -5.73
CA PRO A 29 4.92 10.95 -5.02
C PRO A 29 5.00 9.65 -5.85
N THR A 30 6.14 9.43 -6.50
CA THR A 30 6.44 8.22 -7.24
C THR A 30 7.75 7.65 -6.74
N LEU A 31 7.87 6.33 -6.82
CA LEU A 31 9.10 5.61 -6.43
C LEU A 31 9.95 5.23 -7.65
N VAL A 32 9.50 5.60 -8.85
CA VAL A 32 10.15 5.29 -10.11
C VAL A 32 10.55 6.61 -10.76
N TYR A 33 11.85 6.77 -10.99
CA TYR A 33 12.36 7.94 -11.66
C TYR A 33 11.97 7.93 -13.15
N GLU A 34 11.43 9.04 -13.61
CA GLU A 34 11.18 9.35 -15.02
C GLU A 34 11.83 10.69 -15.37
N LEU A 35 12.20 10.86 -16.64
CA LEU A 35 12.87 12.09 -17.12
C LEU A 35 11.99 13.32 -17.00
N GLU A 36 10.68 13.14 -17.17
CA GLU A 36 9.69 14.21 -17.09
C GLU A 36 8.42 13.65 -16.48
N TYR A 37 7.83 14.42 -15.58
CA TYR A 37 6.59 14.06 -14.88
C TYR A 37 5.44 14.90 -15.42
N PRO A 38 4.23 14.34 -15.59
CA PRO A 38 3.09 15.12 -16.03
C PRO A 38 2.74 16.15 -14.95
N ARG A 39 2.65 17.43 -15.34
CA ARG A 39 2.35 18.55 -14.42
C ARG A 39 1.07 19.29 -14.80
N THR A 40 0.36 19.81 -13.80
CA THR A 40 -0.76 20.73 -14.00
C THR A 40 -0.27 22.17 -14.06
N GLU A 41 -0.79 22.97 -14.99
CA GLU A 41 -0.38 24.37 -15.20
C GLU A 41 -0.65 25.27 -13.98
N LYS A 42 -1.81 25.08 -13.33
CA LYS A 42 -2.30 25.94 -12.24
C LYS A 42 -2.55 25.14 -10.97
N ILE A 43 -2.20 25.74 -9.84
CA ILE A 43 -2.54 25.24 -8.51
C ILE A 43 -3.97 25.70 -8.20
N ARG A 44 -4.82 24.77 -7.71
CA ARG A 44 -6.20 25.06 -7.28
C ARG A 44 -6.22 25.17 -5.75
N PRO A 45 -6.08 26.37 -5.17
CA PRO A 45 -5.90 26.53 -3.72
C PRO A 45 -7.09 25.99 -2.91
N TRP A 46 -8.32 26.18 -3.40
CA TRP A 46 -9.51 25.65 -2.73
C TRP A 46 -9.52 24.12 -2.67
N TYR A 47 -9.11 23.45 -3.74
CA TYR A 47 -8.95 21.99 -3.75
C TYR A 47 -7.90 21.53 -2.74
N VAL A 48 -6.79 22.29 -2.61
CA VAL A 48 -5.75 21.98 -1.61
C VAL A 48 -6.31 22.14 -0.19
N PHE A 49 -7.02 23.22 0.08
CA PHE A 49 -7.65 23.46 1.37
C PHE A 49 -8.67 22.37 1.74
N GLU A 50 -9.58 22.03 0.82
CA GLU A 50 -10.57 20.96 1.01
C GLU A 50 -9.88 19.64 1.38
N LYS A 51 -8.83 19.27 0.65
CA LYS A 51 -8.10 18.03 0.89
C LYS A 51 -7.27 18.10 2.18
N ALA A 52 -6.71 19.26 2.54
CA ALA A 52 -6.01 19.45 3.82
C ALA A 52 -6.97 19.30 5.02
N MET A 53 -8.16 19.89 4.92
CA MET A 53 -9.23 19.72 5.91
C MET A 53 -9.70 18.26 6.00
N ALA A 54 -9.82 17.56 4.86
CA ALA A 54 -10.15 16.15 4.84
C ALA A 54 -9.07 15.28 5.51
N ILE A 55 -7.78 15.60 5.32
CA ILE A 55 -6.67 14.93 6.02
C ILE A 55 -6.81 15.14 7.51
N PHE A 56 -6.95 16.39 7.96
CA PHE A 56 -7.11 16.72 9.37
C PHE A 56 -8.32 15.99 9.99
N GLY A 57 -9.47 16.05 9.33
CA GLY A 57 -10.68 15.35 9.76
C GLY A 57 -10.49 13.83 9.83
N THR A 58 -9.79 13.23 8.88
CA THR A 58 -9.56 11.78 8.89
C THR A 58 -8.58 11.36 10.00
N PHE A 59 -7.53 12.14 10.26
CA PHE A 59 -6.63 11.91 11.41
C PHE A 59 -7.36 12.10 12.75
N PHE A 60 -8.18 13.14 12.86
CA PHE A 60 -8.99 13.38 14.04
C PHE A 60 -9.96 12.22 14.30
N LEU A 61 -10.66 11.75 13.25
CA LEU A 61 -11.51 10.57 13.34
C LEU A 61 -10.71 9.33 13.74
N LEU A 62 -9.52 9.10 13.16
CA LEU A 62 -8.66 7.96 13.52
C LEU A 62 -8.24 8.01 14.99
N TYR A 63 -7.91 9.21 15.50
CA TYR A 63 -7.55 9.43 16.91
C TYR A 63 -8.73 9.12 17.84
N ILE A 64 -9.88 9.77 17.64
CA ILE A 64 -11.08 9.53 18.46
C ILE A 64 -11.49 8.05 18.41
N ASN A 65 -11.45 7.47 17.21
CA ASN A 65 -11.74 6.06 17.04
C ASN A 65 -10.79 5.17 17.86
N THR A 66 -9.50 5.50 17.90
CA THR A 66 -8.50 4.73 18.65
C THR A 66 -8.69 4.89 20.15
N GLU A 67 -8.87 6.12 20.62
CA GLU A 67 -9.05 6.44 22.04
C GLU A 67 -10.35 5.85 22.61
N GLN A 68 -11.47 6.00 21.90
CA GLN A 68 -12.79 5.65 22.44
C GLN A 68 -13.15 4.18 22.27
N TYR A 69 -12.57 3.49 21.27
CA TYR A 69 -12.97 2.11 20.94
C TYR A 69 -11.83 1.10 20.93
N ILE A 70 -10.61 1.46 20.51
CA ILE A 70 -9.51 0.49 20.49
C ILE A 70 -8.94 0.36 21.89
N ILE A 71 -8.45 1.45 22.49
CA ILE A 71 -7.76 1.43 23.79
C ILE A 71 -8.61 0.74 24.88
N PRO A 72 -9.91 1.04 25.05
CA PRO A 72 -10.72 0.43 26.11
C PRO A 72 -11.01 -1.06 25.86
N ALA A 73 -10.96 -1.51 24.61
CA ALA A 73 -11.21 -2.91 24.25
C ALA A 73 -9.98 -3.81 24.43
N LEU A 74 -8.77 -3.24 24.48
CA LEU A 74 -7.52 -4.01 24.55
C LEU A 74 -7.38 -4.89 25.80
N PRO A 75 -7.74 -4.45 27.03
CA PRO A 75 -7.67 -5.32 28.21
C PRO A 75 -8.57 -6.55 28.12
N ASN A 76 -9.70 -6.45 27.41
CA ASN A 76 -10.67 -7.52 27.22
C ASN A 76 -10.46 -8.32 25.92
N ALA A 77 -9.46 -7.96 25.11
CA ALA A 77 -9.23 -8.59 23.81
C ALA A 77 -8.87 -10.09 23.91
N SER A 78 -8.46 -10.55 25.10
CA SER A 78 -8.23 -11.97 25.40
C SER A 78 -9.52 -12.80 25.42
N THR A 79 -10.68 -12.21 25.69
CA THR A 79 -11.96 -12.93 25.88
C THR A 79 -12.92 -12.82 24.69
N SER A 80 -12.78 -11.81 23.82
CA SER A 80 -13.62 -11.70 22.61
C SER A 80 -12.85 -11.22 21.37
N PHE A 81 -12.21 -12.18 20.70
CA PHE A 81 -11.53 -11.99 19.43
C PHE A 81 -12.46 -11.42 18.34
N LEU A 82 -13.69 -11.95 18.24
CA LEU A 82 -14.70 -11.55 17.26
C LEU A 82 -15.19 -10.11 17.44
N ASN A 83 -15.30 -9.62 18.68
CA ASN A 83 -15.68 -8.22 18.92
C ASN A 83 -14.54 -7.26 18.52
N CYS A 84 -13.29 -7.68 18.72
CA CYS A 84 -12.13 -6.88 18.35
C CYS A 84 -11.93 -6.81 16.83
N THR A 85 -12.18 -7.90 16.09
CA THR A 85 -12.02 -7.89 14.62
C THR A 85 -12.97 -6.90 13.94
N GLY A 86 -14.22 -6.80 14.40
CA GLY A 86 -15.20 -5.82 13.91
C GLY A 86 -14.77 -4.36 14.11
N LEU A 87 -14.08 -4.06 15.22
CA LEU A 87 -13.59 -2.71 15.53
C LEU A 87 -12.49 -2.26 14.56
N PHE A 88 -11.59 -3.15 14.16
CA PHE A 88 -10.49 -2.83 13.24
C PHE A 88 -10.89 -2.97 11.75
N ALA A 89 -11.84 -3.85 11.43
CA ALA A 89 -12.36 -4.13 10.09
C ALA A 89 -12.82 -2.85 9.32
N GLY A 90 -13.62 -1.99 9.96
CA GLY A 90 -14.12 -0.76 9.35
C GLY A 90 -13.07 0.33 9.14
N ARG A 91 -11.84 0.15 9.65
CA ARG A 91 -10.81 1.20 9.75
C ARG A 91 -9.72 1.11 8.69
N ILE A 92 -9.63 -0.02 7.98
CA ILE A 92 -8.77 -0.18 6.79
C ILE A 92 -9.13 0.85 5.71
N VAL A 93 -10.42 1.15 5.57
CA VAL A 93 -10.96 2.16 4.65
C VAL A 93 -10.48 3.57 5.04
N GLN A 94 -10.40 3.86 6.34
CA GLN A 94 -9.90 5.17 6.82
C GLN A 94 -8.42 5.36 6.49
N ILE A 95 -7.58 4.33 6.69
CA ILE A 95 -6.14 4.37 6.36
C ILE A 95 -5.93 4.56 4.83
N ALA A 96 -6.72 3.87 4.01
CA ALA A 96 -6.69 4.03 2.55
C ALA A 96 -7.00 5.48 2.12
N ASN A 97 -7.99 6.10 2.77
CA ASN A 97 -8.39 7.48 2.52
C ASN A 97 -7.34 8.49 2.96
N VAL A 98 -6.72 8.34 4.14
CA VAL A 98 -5.63 9.22 4.61
C VAL A 98 -4.48 9.25 3.61
N ARG A 99 -4.04 8.08 3.14
CA ARG A 99 -2.92 7.97 2.19
C ARG A 99 -3.23 8.70 0.88
N SER A 100 -4.40 8.45 0.29
CA SER A 100 -4.73 9.07 -0.99
C SER A 100 -4.88 10.59 -0.90
N LEU A 101 -5.35 11.09 0.23
CA LEU A 101 -5.53 12.51 0.48
C LEU A 101 -4.17 13.21 0.69
N LEU A 102 -3.26 12.63 1.49
CA LEU A 102 -1.90 13.16 1.73
C LEU A 102 -1.10 13.34 0.44
N THR A 103 -1.15 12.33 -0.43
CA THR A 103 -0.42 12.37 -1.70
C THR A 103 -0.97 13.44 -2.66
N ARG A 104 -2.27 13.75 -2.57
CA ARG A 104 -2.95 14.71 -3.43
C ARG A 104 -2.81 16.17 -2.97
N THR A 105 -2.51 16.43 -1.70
CA THR A 105 -2.34 17.80 -1.16
C THR A 105 -0.92 18.32 -1.26
N LEU A 106 0.07 17.48 -0.95
CA LEU A 106 1.46 17.92 -0.84
C LEU A 106 2.07 18.22 -2.22
N PHE A 107 1.61 17.54 -3.27
CA PHE A 107 2.23 17.60 -4.60
C PHE A 107 1.29 18.23 -5.63
N GLN A 108 1.07 19.54 -5.43
CA GLN A 108 0.02 20.32 -6.06
C GLN A 108 0.08 20.34 -7.60
N ARG A 109 1.30 20.31 -8.15
CA ARG A 109 1.54 20.34 -9.60
C ARG A 109 1.68 18.97 -10.23
N PHE A 110 1.73 17.87 -9.48
CA PHE A 110 1.82 16.54 -10.08
C PHE A 110 0.43 16.12 -10.62
N ALA A 111 0.39 15.82 -11.92
CA ALA A 111 -0.86 15.55 -12.64
C ALA A 111 -1.26 14.08 -12.59
N ASP A 112 -0.29 13.17 -12.54
CA ASP A 112 -0.59 11.75 -12.32
C ASP A 112 -1.04 11.55 -10.87
N ARG A 113 -2.30 11.18 -10.70
CA ARG A 113 -2.96 11.06 -9.37
C ARG A 113 -3.56 9.67 -9.18
N GLU A 114 -3.16 8.70 -10.00
CA GLU A 114 -3.60 7.31 -9.93
C GLU A 114 -2.77 6.52 -8.91
N PHE A 115 -2.94 6.85 -7.62
CA PHE A 115 -2.20 6.16 -6.55
C PHE A 115 -2.80 4.79 -6.18
N TYR A 116 -4.05 4.54 -6.58
CA TYR A 116 -4.80 3.31 -6.38
C TYR A 116 -5.94 3.23 -7.42
N ASP A 117 -6.36 2.01 -7.73
CA ASP A 117 -7.53 1.72 -8.59
C ASP A 117 -8.69 1.20 -7.74
N ASP A 118 -9.73 0.69 -8.40
CA ASP A 118 -10.93 0.07 -7.82
C ASP A 118 -10.64 -1.28 -7.14
N TRP A 119 -9.72 -1.28 -6.18
CA TRP A 119 -9.25 -2.47 -5.48
C TRP A 119 -10.39 -3.18 -4.71
N TRP A 120 -11.46 -2.47 -4.35
CA TRP A 120 -12.63 -3.03 -3.68
C TRP A 120 -13.43 -4.02 -4.55
N ASN A 121 -13.32 -3.90 -5.87
CA ASN A 121 -13.91 -4.83 -6.83
C ASN A 121 -12.99 -6.03 -7.14
N SER A 122 -11.82 -6.11 -6.50
CA SER A 122 -10.87 -7.20 -6.75
C SER A 122 -11.49 -8.56 -6.44
N THR A 123 -11.28 -9.51 -7.36
CA THR A 123 -11.74 -10.91 -7.18
C THR A 123 -10.62 -11.83 -6.71
N THR A 124 -9.37 -11.37 -6.82
CA THR A 124 -8.18 -12.13 -6.46
C THR A 124 -7.22 -11.26 -5.64
N TRP A 125 -6.43 -11.89 -4.78
CA TRP A 125 -5.38 -11.23 -4.01
C TRP A 125 -4.28 -10.63 -4.90
N GLU A 126 -4.04 -11.23 -6.06
CA GLU A 126 -3.08 -10.73 -7.04
C GLU A 126 -3.55 -9.42 -7.67
N GLU A 127 -4.85 -9.31 -7.98
CA GLU A 127 -5.46 -8.08 -8.47
C GLU A 127 -5.42 -6.97 -7.41
N PHE A 128 -5.76 -7.29 -6.16
CA PHE A 128 -5.68 -6.37 -5.04
C PHE A 128 -4.27 -5.80 -4.85
N ALA A 129 -3.23 -6.66 -4.86
CA ALA A 129 -1.85 -6.24 -4.66
C ALA A 129 -1.37 -5.24 -5.73
N ARG A 130 -1.92 -5.30 -6.96
CA ARG A 130 -1.62 -4.33 -8.03
C ARG A 130 -2.37 -3.01 -7.85
N LYS A 131 -3.65 -3.08 -7.47
CA LYS A 131 -4.57 -1.93 -7.45
C LYS A 131 -4.47 -1.10 -6.18
N TRP A 132 -4.09 -1.70 -5.04
CA TRP A 132 -4.09 -1.02 -3.75
C TRP A 132 -3.07 0.12 -3.66
N ASN A 133 -1.82 -0.12 -4.08
CA ASN A 133 -0.74 0.86 -3.98
C ASN A 133 0.12 0.84 -5.25
N LYS A 134 -0.33 1.59 -6.26
CA LYS A 134 0.34 1.68 -7.57
C LYS A 134 1.80 2.10 -7.48
N PRO A 135 2.20 3.16 -6.73
CA PRO A 135 3.61 3.56 -6.64
C PRO A 135 4.54 2.44 -6.16
N VAL A 136 4.17 1.74 -5.08
CA VAL A 136 4.96 0.62 -4.56
C VAL A 136 4.91 -0.57 -5.51
N HIS A 137 3.76 -0.86 -6.10
CA HIS A 137 3.63 -1.92 -7.09
C HIS A 137 4.54 -1.67 -8.31
N HIS A 138 4.55 -0.46 -8.87
CA HIS A 138 5.39 -0.09 -10.01
C HIS A 138 6.88 -0.18 -9.66
N PHE A 139 7.26 0.26 -8.45
CA PHE A 139 8.63 0.12 -7.96
C PHE A 139 9.06 -1.34 -7.88
N LEU A 140 8.28 -2.18 -7.21
CA LEU A 140 8.56 -3.61 -7.06
C LEU A 140 8.55 -4.32 -8.41
N LEU A 141 7.61 -3.99 -9.30
CA LEU A 141 7.53 -4.57 -10.64
C LEU A 141 8.78 -4.25 -11.47
N ARG A 142 9.23 -2.99 -11.46
CA ARG A 142 10.34 -2.53 -12.30
C ARG A 142 11.70 -2.94 -11.74
N HIS A 143 11.95 -2.68 -10.46
CA HIS A 143 13.28 -2.80 -9.86
C HIS A 143 13.54 -4.16 -9.21
N VAL A 144 12.49 -4.90 -8.84
CA VAL A 144 12.64 -6.20 -8.18
C VAL A 144 12.23 -7.30 -9.15
N TYR A 145 10.96 -7.34 -9.56
CA TYR A 145 10.43 -8.44 -10.37
C TYR A 145 11.11 -8.56 -11.73
N ARG A 146 11.14 -7.48 -12.54
CA ARG A 146 11.76 -7.51 -13.87
C ARG A 146 13.28 -7.73 -13.77
N PHE A 147 13.94 -7.05 -12.84
CA PHE A 147 15.37 -7.23 -12.59
C PHE A 147 15.71 -8.68 -12.19
N SER A 148 14.91 -9.30 -11.31
CA SER A 148 15.06 -10.70 -10.93
C SER A 148 14.92 -11.66 -12.12
N ILE A 149 14.04 -11.36 -13.07
CA ILE A 149 13.86 -12.19 -14.27
C ILE A 149 14.99 -11.96 -15.28
N GLU A 150 15.38 -10.71 -15.52
CA GLU A 150 16.37 -10.36 -16.55
C GLU A 150 17.80 -10.68 -16.11
N SER A 151 18.17 -10.31 -14.88
CA SER A 151 19.55 -10.47 -14.37
C SER A 151 19.80 -11.86 -13.78
N TYR A 152 18.87 -12.38 -12.98
CA TYR A 152 19.03 -13.69 -12.32
C TYR A 152 18.34 -14.84 -13.06
N LYS A 153 17.64 -14.59 -14.18
CA LYS A 153 16.93 -15.60 -15.00
C LYS A 153 15.96 -16.46 -14.18
N LEU A 154 15.36 -15.89 -13.13
CA LEU A 154 14.41 -16.60 -12.27
C LEU A 154 13.09 -16.92 -13.01
N SER A 155 12.43 -17.99 -12.57
CA SER A 155 11.09 -18.31 -13.07
C SER A 155 10.08 -17.24 -12.60
N LYS A 156 8.93 -17.14 -13.30
CA LYS A 156 7.87 -16.19 -12.89
C LYS A 156 7.36 -16.44 -11.47
N ARG A 157 7.36 -17.71 -11.02
CA ARG A 157 6.94 -18.09 -9.66
C ARG A 157 7.96 -17.60 -8.64
N ASP A 158 9.24 -17.83 -8.90
CA ASP A 158 10.33 -17.44 -7.98
C ASP A 158 10.50 -15.92 -7.92
N ALA A 159 10.36 -15.23 -9.06
CA ALA A 159 10.36 -13.76 -9.10
C ALA A 159 9.19 -13.16 -8.31
N THR A 160 8.00 -13.79 -8.37
CA THR A 160 6.84 -13.38 -7.56
C THR A 160 7.13 -13.62 -6.07
N PHE A 161 7.64 -14.80 -5.72
CA PHE A 161 8.03 -15.12 -4.35
C PHE A 161 9.04 -14.11 -3.81
N MET A 162 10.11 -13.82 -4.56
CA MET A 162 11.15 -12.88 -4.15
C MET A 162 10.61 -11.45 -3.98
N THR A 163 9.71 -11.03 -4.84
CA THR A 163 9.07 -9.71 -4.73
C THR A 163 8.23 -9.59 -3.46
N PHE A 164 7.42 -10.60 -3.14
CA PHE A 164 6.64 -10.64 -1.91
C PHE A 164 7.50 -10.79 -0.66
N PHE A 165 8.58 -11.57 -0.74
CA PHE A 165 9.53 -11.77 0.35
C PHE A 165 10.31 -10.50 0.69
N LEU A 166 10.82 -9.77 -0.32
CA LEU A 166 11.47 -8.49 -0.07
C LEU A 166 10.49 -7.47 0.51
N SER A 167 9.27 -7.42 -0.04
CA SER A 167 8.21 -6.55 0.48
C SER A 167 7.91 -6.87 1.95
N SER A 168 7.77 -8.14 2.32
CA SER A 168 7.43 -8.53 3.69
C SER A 168 8.55 -8.25 4.69
N LEU A 169 9.82 -8.39 4.27
CA LEU A 169 10.97 -7.99 5.09
C LEU A 169 10.98 -6.49 5.37
N ILE A 170 10.72 -5.64 4.37
CA ILE A 170 10.67 -4.18 4.56
C ILE A 170 9.53 -3.79 5.50
N HIS A 171 8.36 -4.41 5.35
CA HIS A 171 7.22 -4.15 6.23
C HIS A 171 7.51 -4.58 7.68
N GLU A 172 8.11 -5.76 7.89
CA GLU A 172 8.54 -6.17 9.23
C GLU A 172 9.60 -5.22 9.79
N LEU A 173 10.56 -4.76 8.98
CA LEU A 173 11.56 -3.77 9.40
C LEU A 173 10.89 -2.49 9.93
N VAL A 174 9.87 -1.98 9.24
CA VAL A 174 9.10 -0.81 9.73
C VAL A 174 8.45 -1.13 11.08
N MET A 175 7.83 -2.31 11.21
CA MET A 175 7.23 -2.72 12.48
C MET A 175 8.25 -2.89 13.60
N VAL A 176 9.46 -3.40 13.31
CA VAL A 176 10.56 -3.51 14.26
C VAL A 176 11.02 -2.13 14.72
N VAL A 177 11.14 -1.15 13.82
CA VAL A 177 11.52 0.22 14.18
C VAL A 177 10.46 0.88 15.07
N VAL A 178 9.18 0.67 14.77
CA VAL A 178 8.06 1.26 15.54
C VAL A 178 7.88 0.58 16.90
N SER A 179 7.86 -0.75 16.93
CA SER A 179 7.63 -1.55 18.16
C SER A 179 8.90 -1.81 18.97
N LYS A 180 10.08 -1.54 18.41
CA LYS A 180 11.41 -1.86 18.98
C LYS A 180 11.62 -3.35 19.28
N LYS A 181 10.83 -4.25 18.66
CA LYS A 181 10.91 -5.71 18.85
C LYS A 181 10.73 -6.47 17.54
N ILE A 182 11.38 -7.62 17.44
CA ILE A 182 11.24 -8.54 16.30
C ILE A 182 10.17 -9.58 16.65
N ARG A 183 9.08 -9.65 15.86
CA ARG A 183 7.97 -10.58 16.11
C ARG A 183 7.58 -11.40 14.88
N MET A 184 7.74 -10.84 13.69
CA MET A 184 7.46 -11.48 12.39
C MET A 184 5.99 -11.74 12.09
N TYR A 185 5.02 -11.19 12.84
CA TYR A 185 3.59 -11.37 12.53
C TYR A 185 3.26 -10.81 11.14
N LEU A 186 3.61 -9.55 10.87
CA LEU A 186 3.33 -8.93 9.57
C LEU A 186 4.01 -9.69 8.43
N PHE A 187 5.25 -10.14 8.64
CA PHE A 187 5.98 -10.99 7.69
C PHE A 187 5.20 -12.25 7.32
N PHE A 188 4.77 -13.05 8.31
CA PHE A 188 4.04 -14.30 8.03
C PHE A 188 2.68 -14.06 7.38
N PHE A 189 1.93 -13.05 7.81
CA PHE A 189 0.64 -12.70 7.20
C PHE A 189 0.78 -12.22 5.75
N GLN A 190 1.85 -11.50 5.42
CA GLN A 190 2.13 -11.12 4.03
C GLN A 190 2.57 -12.32 3.18
N MET A 191 3.40 -13.22 3.72
CA MET A 191 3.77 -14.45 3.01
C MET A 191 2.56 -15.38 2.77
N LEU A 192 1.59 -15.38 3.69
CA LEU A 192 0.32 -16.11 3.54
C LEU A 192 -0.51 -15.63 2.33
N GLN A 193 -0.28 -14.42 1.82
CA GLN A 193 -0.94 -13.94 0.61
C GLN A 193 -0.60 -14.80 -0.62
N LEU A 194 0.60 -15.40 -0.69
CA LEU A 194 0.99 -16.24 -1.83
C LEU A 194 0.14 -17.53 -1.94
N PRO A 195 -0.06 -18.32 -0.86
CA PRO A 195 -1.05 -19.39 -0.84
C PRO A 195 -2.46 -18.92 -1.18
N LEU A 196 -2.90 -17.77 -0.65
CA LEU A 196 -4.22 -17.21 -0.95
C LEU A 196 -4.38 -16.84 -2.43
N ILE A 197 -3.33 -16.34 -3.08
CA ILE A 197 -3.29 -16.12 -4.53
C ILE A 197 -3.45 -17.46 -5.27
N ALA A 198 -2.74 -18.51 -4.86
CA ALA A 198 -2.86 -19.83 -5.47
C ALA A 198 -4.29 -20.40 -5.31
N MET A 199 -4.89 -20.26 -4.14
CA MET A 199 -6.30 -20.65 -3.88
C MET A 199 -7.28 -19.84 -4.74
N SER A 200 -7.03 -18.55 -4.95
CA SER A 200 -7.90 -17.71 -5.79
C SER A 200 -7.87 -18.10 -7.28
N LYS A 201 -6.87 -18.90 -7.71
CA LYS A 201 -6.77 -19.43 -9.08
C LYS A 201 -7.51 -20.76 -9.27
N LEU A 202 -8.09 -21.34 -8.21
CA LEU A 202 -8.91 -22.54 -8.31
C LEU A 202 -10.15 -22.28 -9.17
N LYS A 203 -10.54 -23.30 -9.95
CA LYS A 203 -11.64 -23.22 -10.92
C LYS A 203 -12.94 -22.69 -10.30
N VAL A 204 -13.28 -23.15 -9.10
CA VAL A 204 -14.48 -22.72 -8.34
C VAL A 204 -14.49 -21.21 -8.08
N MET A 205 -13.34 -20.62 -7.74
CA MET A 205 -13.21 -19.20 -7.45
C MET A 205 -13.19 -18.36 -8.73
N LYS A 206 -12.65 -18.92 -9.83
CA LYS A 206 -12.55 -18.26 -11.13
C LYS A 206 -13.90 -18.21 -11.86
N ASP A 207 -14.69 -19.26 -11.75
CA ASP A 207 -15.97 -19.39 -12.44
C ASP A 207 -17.05 -18.48 -11.81
N ASN A 208 -16.95 -18.17 -10.51
CA ASN A 208 -17.86 -17.26 -9.82
C ASN A 208 -17.14 -16.03 -9.23
N LYS A 209 -17.18 -14.92 -9.96
CA LYS A 209 -16.59 -13.64 -9.55
C LYS A 209 -17.11 -13.12 -8.21
N TRP A 210 -18.39 -13.35 -7.90
CA TRP A 210 -18.97 -12.94 -6.61
C TRP A 210 -18.33 -13.69 -5.46
N PHE A 211 -18.12 -15.00 -5.62
CA PHE A 211 -17.47 -15.82 -4.60
C PHE A 211 -16.01 -15.41 -4.38
N GLY A 212 -15.27 -15.10 -5.45
CA GLY A 212 -13.91 -14.57 -5.35
C GLY A 212 -13.84 -13.23 -4.62
N ASN A 213 -14.76 -12.30 -4.91
CA ASN A 213 -14.83 -11.02 -4.21
C ASN A 213 -15.24 -11.20 -2.73
N ALA A 214 -16.21 -12.06 -2.42
CA ALA A 214 -16.59 -12.37 -1.04
C ALA A 214 -15.43 -12.98 -0.24
N PHE A 215 -14.67 -13.92 -0.84
CA PHE A 215 -13.47 -14.49 -0.24
C PHE A 215 -12.38 -13.45 0.00
N PHE A 216 -12.18 -12.54 -0.95
CA PHE A 216 -11.25 -11.42 -0.81
C PHE A 216 -11.64 -10.51 0.36
N TRP A 217 -12.91 -10.08 0.43
CA TRP A 217 -13.41 -9.26 1.53
C TRP A 217 -13.32 -9.96 2.88
N PHE A 218 -13.65 -11.25 2.93
CA PHE A 218 -13.50 -12.04 4.14
C PHE A 218 -12.05 -12.02 4.66
N GLY A 219 -11.07 -12.25 3.80
CA GLY A 219 -9.67 -12.18 4.22
C GLY A 219 -9.20 -10.77 4.56
N LEU A 220 -9.76 -9.72 3.92
CA LEU A 220 -9.47 -8.32 4.28
C LEU A 220 -10.07 -7.93 5.64
N PHE A 221 -11.23 -8.48 6.01
CA PHE A 221 -11.84 -8.27 7.32
C PHE A 221 -11.21 -9.11 8.43
N LEU A 222 -10.48 -10.18 8.08
CA LEU A 222 -9.80 -11.03 9.05
C LEU A 222 -8.33 -10.62 9.27
N GLY A 223 -7.56 -10.42 8.20
CA GLY A 223 -6.09 -10.31 8.25
C GLY A 223 -5.57 -9.04 8.95
N PRO A 224 -5.75 -7.83 8.38
CA PRO A 224 -5.31 -6.59 9.00
C PRO A 224 -5.87 -6.34 10.41
N PRO A 225 -7.14 -6.66 10.72
CA PRO A 225 -7.67 -6.56 12.08
C PRO A 225 -6.94 -7.46 13.07
N LEU A 226 -6.67 -8.72 12.69
CA LEU A 226 -5.90 -9.65 13.50
C LEU A 226 -4.47 -9.14 13.75
N LEU A 227 -3.80 -8.59 12.73
CA LEU A 227 -2.50 -7.94 12.89
C LEU A 227 -2.56 -6.77 13.88
N GLY A 228 -3.56 -5.88 13.75
CA GLY A 228 -3.76 -4.76 14.67
C GLY A 228 -3.91 -5.23 16.12
N ILE A 229 -4.74 -6.25 16.35
CA ILE A 229 -4.94 -6.82 17.70
C ILE A 229 -3.64 -7.44 18.23
N LEU A 230 -2.91 -8.21 17.43
CA LEU A 230 -1.67 -8.85 17.86
C LEU A 230 -0.61 -7.83 18.26
N TYR A 231 -0.38 -6.80 17.43
CA TYR A 231 0.59 -5.76 17.75
C TYR A 231 0.15 -4.87 18.91
N CYS A 232 -1.13 -4.48 18.99
CA CYS A 232 -1.62 -3.67 20.11
C CYS A 232 -1.60 -4.45 21.43
N ARG A 233 -2.00 -5.72 21.42
CA ARG A 233 -1.96 -6.59 22.61
C ARG A 233 -0.56 -6.66 23.20
N GLU A 234 0.45 -6.85 22.35
CA GLU A 234 1.84 -6.95 22.81
C GLU A 234 2.37 -5.63 23.38
N VAL A 235 1.95 -4.48 22.85
CA VAL A 235 2.34 -3.18 23.40
C VAL A 235 1.67 -2.90 24.75
N PHE A 236 0.46 -3.42 25.00
CA PHE A 236 -0.32 -3.14 26.21
C PHE A 236 -0.18 -4.18 27.33
N LEU A 237 0.24 -5.42 27.02
CA LEU A 237 0.49 -6.45 28.02
C LEU A 237 1.93 -6.40 28.60
N GLU A 238 2.74 -5.47 28.13
CA GLU A 238 4.05 -5.10 28.71
C GLU A 238 3.90 -3.95 29.70
#